data_AF-A0A8H8R7V0-F1
#
_entry.id   AF-A0A8H8R7V0-F1
#
_cell.length_a   1.000
_cell.length_b   1.000
_cell.length_c   1.000
_cell.angle_alpha   90.00
_cell.angle_beta   90.00
_cell.angle_gamma   90.00
#
_symmetry.space_group_name_H-M   'P 1'
#
loop_
_entity.id
_entity.type
_entity.pdbx_description
1 polymer ?
#
loop_
_entity_poly.entity_id
_entity_poly.type
_entity_poly.pdbx_seq_one_letter_code
_entity_poly.pdbx_strand_id
1 'polypeptide(L)'
;MTSPPVIPKLAWVTLITKASYLPGAVLLAYSLQKHNSIYPLIILTTPSFPASLLPQLQEECSLSNAIHLPIDPLSPPPHNLPPSLIAARFADTWTKLRVFELHKYGGERLVFLDADMLVRRNMDELFDLSRSLPRDAIAANHACVCNLDKDSWAPASWTPENCAYAGLRPGDAPTPVPAPGQLGKDTHTVLNGGLFLFSPFDEQWEAMLRFLEDDKRVQEYMFPDQDFLADFFRGRWESVGWRYNALKTMRYWHAGFWEDGEVRNLHYIVDKPWSKRVGSDGVAGYLGRDGVTHCWWWEEFNRWKGEREEMGKGEILEMMRNEVAKPLEVRDVGARAAL
;
A
#
# COMPACT_ATOMS: atom_id res chain seq x y z
N MET A 1 29.02 -7.69 -18.06
CA MET A 1 27.67 -7.62 -17.46
C MET A 1 27.88 -7.66 -15.95
N THR A 2 27.57 -6.57 -15.25
CA THR A 2 27.58 -6.54 -13.78
C THR A 2 26.46 -7.43 -13.28
N SER A 3 26.72 -8.27 -12.27
CA SER A 3 25.66 -9.04 -11.61
C SER A 3 24.51 -8.12 -11.18
N PRO A 4 23.25 -8.56 -11.25
CA PRO A 4 22.13 -7.77 -10.73
C PRO A 4 22.38 -7.45 -9.24
N PRO A 5 21.89 -6.29 -8.76
CA PRO A 5 22.00 -5.94 -7.34
C PRO A 5 21.37 -7.04 -6.48
N VAL A 6 21.97 -7.34 -5.33
CA VAL A 6 21.42 -8.33 -4.38
C VAL A 6 20.61 -7.60 -3.33
N ILE A 7 19.34 -7.98 -3.16
CA ILE A 7 18.49 -7.50 -2.07
C ILE A 7 18.53 -8.48 -0.88
N PRO A 8 18.21 -8.01 0.35
CA PRO A 8 18.06 -8.89 1.50
C PRO A 8 16.96 -9.93 1.31
N LYS A 9 17.16 -11.11 1.93
CA LYS A 9 16.22 -12.23 1.86
C LYS A 9 14.85 -11.89 2.44
N LEU A 10 14.84 -11.12 3.52
CA LEU A 10 13.65 -10.60 4.19
C LEU A 10 13.64 -9.08 4.06
N ALA A 11 12.62 -8.53 3.43
CA ALA A 11 12.51 -7.10 3.22
C ALA A 11 11.06 -6.65 3.03
N TRP A 12 10.79 -5.41 3.40
CA TRP A 12 9.60 -4.70 2.94
C TRP A 12 9.83 -4.28 1.49
N VAL A 13 8.77 -4.17 0.70
CA VAL A 13 8.85 -3.73 -0.70
C VAL A 13 7.75 -2.74 -1.00
N THR A 14 8.06 -1.67 -1.71
CA THR A 14 7.09 -0.73 -2.24
C THR A 14 7.40 -0.38 -3.69
N LEU A 15 6.44 0.20 -4.41
CA LEU A 15 6.58 0.61 -5.80
C LEU A 15 6.11 2.06 -5.98
N ILE A 16 6.94 2.86 -6.65
CA ILE A 16 6.55 4.18 -7.15
C ILE A 16 6.77 4.26 -8.67
N THR A 17 5.71 4.55 -9.40
CA THR A 17 5.77 4.73 -10.87
C THR A 17 5.69 6.20 -11.29
N LYS A 18 5.35 7.09 -10.35
CA LYS A 18 5.16 8.54 -10.55
C LYS A 18 5.80 9.32 -9.40
N ALA A 19 6.34 10.49 -9.72
CA ALA A 19 6.94 11.41 -8.73
C ALA A 19 5.94 11.81 -7.63
N SER A 20 4.65 11.91 -7.96
CA SER A 20 3.60 12.26 -7.00
C SER A 20 3.40 11.26 -5.86
N TYR A 21 3.99 10.05 -5.93
CA TYR A 21 4.00 9.08 -4.83
C TYR A 21 5.30 9.08 -4.02
N LEU A 22 6.28 9.90 -4.41
CA LEU A 22 7.53 10.06 -3.69
C LEU A 22 7.31 10.46 -2.21
N PRO A 23 6.41 11.42 -1.87
CA PRO A 23 6.17 11.74 -0.47
C PRO A 23 5.70 10.54 0.35
N GLY A 24 4.87 9.69 -0.24
CA GLY A 24 4.39 8.47 0.38
C GLY A 24 5.53 7.48 0.65
N ALA A 25 6.33 7.15 -0.37
CA ALA A 25 7.43 6.20 -0.24
C ALA A 25 8.53 6.66 0.75
N VAL A 26 8.85 7.96 0.75
CA VAL A 26 9.81 8.54 1.72
C VAL A 26 9.27 8.39 3.15
N LEU A 27 8.00 8.74 3.38
CA LEU A 27 7.40 8.62 4.71
C LEU A 27 7.19 7.17 5.13
N LEU A 28 6.98 6.26 4.18
CA LEU A 28 6.92 4.83 4.44
C LEU A 28 8.27 4.30 4.93
N ALA A 29 9.38 4.65 4.25
CA ALA A 29 10.73 4.29 4.68
C ALA A 29 11.06 4.86 6.06
N TYR A 30 10.79 6.16 6.24
CA TYR A 30 11.02 6.86 7.50
C TYR A 30 10.22 6.24 8.66
N SER A 31 8.93 5.95 8.44
CA SER A 31 8.07 5.40 9.50
C SER A 31 8.44 3.96 9.88
N LEU A 32 8.86 3.12 8.93
CA LEU A 32 9.42 1.79 9.23
C LEU A 32 10.67 1.90 10.12
N GLN A 33 11.61 2.78 9.76
CA GLN A 33 12.83 3.02 10.54
C GLN A 33 12.51 3.56 11.94
N LYS A 34 11.64 4.57 12.04
CA LYS A 34 11.21 5.17 13.30
C LYS A 34 10.60 4.14 14.26
N HIS A 35 9.87 3.17 13.70
CA HIS A 35 9.29 2.07 14.46
C HIS A 35 10.22 0.87 14.60
N ASN A 36 11.52 1.06 14.40
CA ASN A 36 12.59 0.10 14.63
C ASN A 36 12.44 -1.21 13.82
N SER A 37 11.89 -1.13 12.60
CA SER A 37 11.95 -2.26 11.68
C SER A 37 13.41 -2.66 11.45
N ILE A 38 13.74 -3.92 11.68
CA ILE A 38 15.08 -4.45 11.38
C ILE A 38 15.25 -4.82 9.91
N TYR A 39 14.14 -4.93 9.18
CA TYR A 39 14.13 -5.26 7.76
C TYR A 39 14.14 -3.98 6.92
N PRO A 40 14.93 -3.92 5.83
CA PRO A 40 14.97 -2.74 4.98
C PRO A 40 13.75 -2.66 4.06
N LEU A 41 13.46 -1.46 3.57
CA LEU A 41 12.46 -1.22 2.52
C LEU A 41 13.12 -1.16 1.14
N ILE A 42 12.69 -2.03 0.22
CA ILE A 42 13.06 -1.94 -1.19
C ILE A 42 12.07 -1.01 -1.89
N ILE A 43 12.56 0.11 -2.42
CA ILE A 43 11.77 1.06 -3.20
C ILE A 43 11.99 0.79 -4.68
N LEU A 44 10.98 0.20 -5.32
CA LEU A 44 10.98 -0.08 -6.75
C LEU A 44 10.59 1.18 -7.54
N THR A 45 11.32 1.46 -8.61
CA THR A 45 10.98 2.53 -9.56
C THR A 45 10.97 2.02 -10.99
N THR A 46 10.11 2.59 -11.81
CA THR A 46 10.11 2.37 -13.28
C THR A 46 10.87 3.49 -14.01
N PRO A 47 11.20 3.31 -15.30
CA PRO A 47 11.79 4.38 -16.12
C PRO A 47 10.92 5.64 -16.26
N SER A 48 9.63 5.58 -15.91
CA SER A 48 8.74 6.74 -15.85
C SER A 48 8.98 7.64 -14.63
N PHE A 49 9.70 7.14 -13.61
CA PHE A 49 10.12 7.96 -12.48
C PHE A 49 11.21 8.94 -12.95
N PRO A 50 11.09 10.26 -12.67
CA PRO A 50 12.02 11.23 -13.24
C PRO A 50 13.46 10.99 -12.79
N ALA A 51 14.37 10.80 -13.76
CA ALA A 51 15.78 10.54 -13.50
C ALA A 51 16.45 11.65 -12.66
N SER A 52 15.96 12.88 -12.76
CA SER A 52 16.43 14.04 -11.99
C SER A 52 16.19 13.92 -10.48
N LEU A 53 15.27 13.05 -10.05
CA LEU A 53 14.92 12.84 -8.64
C LEU A 53 15.63 11.60 -8.03
N LEU A 54 16.30 10.80 -8.86
CA LEU A 54 16.97 9.57 -8.42
C LEU A 54 18.09 9.82 -7.40
N PRO A 55 18.98 10.82 -7.56
CA PRO A 55 20.04 11.05 -6.60
C PRO A 55 19.50 11.34 -5.19
N GLN A 56 18.45 12.15 -5.09
CA GLN A 56 17.83 12.51 -3.81
C GLN A 56 17.04 11.33 -3.21
N LEU A 57 16.38 10.52 -4.04
CA LEU A 57 15.76 9.27 -3.59
C LEU A 57 16.82 8.30 -3.02
N GLN A 58 17.95 8.13 -3.70
CA GLN A 58 19.03 7.25 -3.26
C GLN A 58 19.70 7.74 -1.98
N GLU A 59 19.87 9.06 -1.83
CA GLU A 59 20.32 9.67 -0.59
C GLU A 59 19.34 9.39 0.54
N GLU A 60 18.03 9.62 0.34
CA GLU A 60 17.01 9.35 1.35
C GLU A 60 16.94 7.86 1.72
N CYS A 61 17.09 6.96 0.75
CA CYS A 61 17.18 5.52 1.01
C CYS A 61 18.31 5.18 1.98
N SER A 62 19.47 5.83 1.81
CA SER A 62 20.65 5.65 2.66
C SER A 62 20.43 6.15 4.09
N LEU A 63 19.50 7.11 4.28
CA LEU A 63 19.15 7.64 5.60
C LEU A 63 18.08 6.81 6.32
N SER A 64 17.21 6.11 5.57
CA SER A 64 15.99 5.46 6.08
C SER A 64 15.99 3.93 6.02
N ASN A 65 17.16 3.28 6.07
CA ASN A 65 17.30 1.81 5.91
C ASN A 65 16.51 1.26 4.71
N ALA A 66 16.65 1.93 3.56
CA ALA A 66 15.96 1.55 2.33
C ALA A 66 16.95 1.35 1.18
N ILE A 67 16.50 0.63 0.16
CA ILE A 67 17.29 0.29 -1.02
C ILE A 67 16.49 0.67 -2.25
N HIS A 68 17.06 1.51 -3.11
CA HIS A 68 16.47 1.81 -4.41
C HIS A 68 16.79 0.69 -5.41
N LEU A 69 15.77 0.21 -6.12
CA LEU A 69 15.93 -0.81 -7.16
C LEU A 69 15.09 -0.44 -8.41
N PRO A 70 15.70 -0.10 -9.55
CA PRO A 70 14.96 0.10 -10.79
C PRO A 70 14.45 -1.23 -11.36
N ILE A 71 13.23 -1.24 -11.88
CA ILE A 71 12.59 -2.39 -12.53
C ILE A 71 11.92 -1.98 -13.84
N ASP A 72 11.71 -2.95 -14.72
CA ASP A 72 10.94 -2.74 -15.93
C ASP A 72 9.42 -2.75 -15.65
N PRO A 73 8.63 -1.94 -16.35
CA PRO A 73 7.18 -2.03 -16.30
C PRO A 73 6.68 -3.44 -16.65
N LEU A 74 5.48 -3.76 -16.17
CA LEU A 74 4.75 -4.96 -16.57
C LEU A 74 3.39 -4.57 -17.09
N SER A 75 2.95 -5.25 -18.13
CA SER A 75 1.61 -5.15 -18.69
C SER A 75 1.23 -6.50 -19.30
N PRO A 76 -0.05 -6.93 -19.23
CA PRO A 76 -0.55 -8.00 -20.07
C PRO A 76 -0.30 -7.70 -21.55
N PRO A 77 -0.23 -8.73 -22.41
CA PRO A 77 -0.10 -8.55 -23.85
C PRO A 77 -1.36 -7.86 -24.43
N PRO A 78 -1.24 -7.18 -25.60
CA PRO A 78 -2.34 -6.42 -26.18
C PRO A 78 -3.66 -7.20 -26.39
N HIS A 79 -3.61 -8.50 -26.69
CA HIS A 79 -4.80 -9.32 -26.88
C HIS A 79 -5.51 -9.73 -25.59
N ASN A 80 -4.89 -9.49 -24.43
CA ASN A 80 -5.44 -9.83 -23.12
C ASN A 80 -5.54 -8.63 -22.17
N LEU A 81 -5.34 -7.43 -22.67
CA LEU A 81 -5.56 -6.21 -21.90
C LEU A 81 -7.06 -5.94 -21.67
N PRO A 82 -7.47 -5.46 -20.48
CA PRO A 82 -8.82 -4.95 -20.25
C PRO A 82 -9.17 -3.84 -21.27
N PRO A 83 -10.37 -3.87 -21.87
CA PRO A 83 -10.81 -2.85 -22.82
C PRO A 83 -11.06 -1.49 -22.14
N SER A 84 -11.33 -1.49 -20.83
CA SER A 84 -11.50 -0.30 -20.01
C SER A 84 -10.96 -0.54 -18.60
N LEU A 85 -10.12 0.36 -18.10
CA LEU A 85 -9.74 0.40 -16.69
C LEU A 85 -10.63 1.40 -15.95
N ILE A 86 -10.99 1.13 -14.69
CA ILE A 86 -11.83 2.04 -13.90
C ILE A 86 -11.14 3.39 -13.61
N ALA A 87 -9.81 3.48 -13.80
CA ALA A 87 -9.07 4.74 -13.84
C ALA A 87 -7.78 4.62 -14.66
N ALA A 88 -7.42 5.67 -15.43
CA ALA A 88 -6.19 5.71 -16.25
C ALA A 88 -4.89 5.47 -15.45
N ARG A 89 -4.93 5.75 -14.13
CA ARG A 89 -3.81 5.47 -13.21
C ARG A 89 -3.50 3.98 -13.03
N PHE A 90 -4.42 3.08 -13.39
CA PHE A 90 -4.27 1.64 -13.23
C PHE A 90 -3.55 0.96 -14.41
N ALA A 91 -3.11 1.72 -15.43
CA ALA A 91 -2.21 1.17 -16.44
C ALA A 91 -0.89 0.68 -15.80
N ASP A 92 -0.45 1.36 -14.73
CA ASP A 92 0.82 1.07 -14.06
C ASP A 92 0.69 -0.01 -12.97
N THR A 93 -0.53 -0.38 -12.55
CA THR A 93 -0.72 -1.29 -11.40
C THR A 93 -0.27 -2.71 -11.69
N TRP A 94 -0.29 -3.15 -12.94
CA TRP A 94 0.31 -4.42 -13.35
C TRP A 94 1.79 -4.53 -12.97
N THR A 95 2.52 -3.41 -12.99
CA THR A 95 3.94 -3.36 -12.60
C THR A 95 4.16 -3.80 -11.16
N LYS A 96 3.15 -3.67 -10.29
CA LYS A 96 3.18 -4.21 -8.91
C LYS A 96 3.54 -5.70 -8.88
N LEU A 97 3.08 -6.48 -9.84
CA LEU A 97 3.34 -7.93 -9.88
C LEU A 97 4.82 -8.26 -10.09
N ARG A 98 5.66 -7.32 -10.55
CA ARG A 98 7.14 -7.49 -10.63
C ARG A 98 7.78 -7.80 -9.28
N VAL A 99 7.11 -7.51 -8.17
CA VAL A 99 7.60 -7.89 -6.84
C VAL A 99 7.81 -9.41 -6.72
N PHE A 100 7.07 -10.21 -7.50
CA PHE A 100 7.23 -11.66 -7.57
C PHE A 100 8.46 -12.13 -8.37
N GLU A 101 9.11 -11.23 -9.11
CA GLU A 101 10.38 -11.49 -9.82
C GLU A 101 11.61 -11.23 -8.92
N LEU A 102 11.41 -10.70 -7.70
CA LEU A 102 12.49 -10.33 -6.79
C LEU A 102 13.32 -11.52 -6.26
N HIS A 103 12.89 -12.76 -6.50
CA HIS A 103 13.73 -13.95 -6.28
C HIS A 103 15.04 -13.89 -7.10
N LYS A 104 15.03 -13.27 -8.30
CA LYS A 104 16.23 -13.07 -9.13
C LYS A 104 17.27 -12.16 -8.47
N TYR A 105 16.84 -11.37 -7.49
CA TYR A 105 17.67 -10.44 -6.72
C TYR A 105 18.00 -11.00 -5.32
N GLY A 106 17.54 -12.20 -4.97
CA GLY A 106 17.81 -12.87 -3.69
C GLY A 106 16.72 -12.74 -2.62
N GLY A 107 15.57 -12.13 -2.94
CA GLY A 107 14.42 -12.07 -2.02
C GLY A 107 13.81 -13.45 -1.79
N GLU A 108 13.49 -13.80 -0.54
CA GLU A 108 12.92 -15.10 -0.15
C GLU A 108 11.57 -14.98 0.57
N ARG A 109 11.40 -13.93 1.39
CA ARG A 109 10.17 -13.61 2.12
C ARG A 109 9.99 -12.11 2.15
N LEU A 110 8.99 -11.61 1.43
CA LEU A 110 8.82 -10.19 1.22
C LEU A 110 7.42 -9.77 1.67
N VAL A 111 7.31 -8.55 2.19
CA VAL A 111 6.01 -7.94 2.45
C VAL A 111 5.89 -6.70 1.58
N PHE A 112 4.93 -6.73 0.66
CA PHE A 112 4.62 -5.57 -0.15
C PHE A 112 3.79 -4.56 0.66
N LEU A 113 4.04 -3.28 0.44
CA LEU A 113 3.32 -2.12 0.98
C LEU A 113 3.09 -1.12 -0.15
N ASP A 114 1.84 -0.69 -0.38
CA ASP A 114 1.59 0.45 -1.27
C ASP A 114 2.28 1.71 -0.72
N ALA A 115 2.75 2.58 -1.62
CA ALA A 115 3.49 3.78 -1.23
C ALA A 115 2.62 4.81 -0.48
N ASP A 116 1.30 4.66 -0.47
CA ASP A 116 0.34 5.51 0.24
C ASP A 116 -0.06 4.96 1.60
N MET A 117 0.91 4.31 2.26
CA MET A 117 0.78 3.79 3.61
C MET A 117 1.63 4.56 4.62
N LEU A 118 1.24 4.50 5.89
CA LEU A 118 2.02 5.04 7.01
C LEU A 118 2.08 4.02 8.15
N VAL A 119 3.29 3.59 8.48
CA VAL A 119 3.54 2.70 9.62
C VAL A 119 3.43 3.51 10.90
N ARG A 120 2.69 3.00 11.88
CA ARG A 120 2.45 3.66 13.18
C ARG A 120 2.94 2.85 14.37
N ARG A 121 3.26 1.57 14.17
CA ARG A 121 3.90 0.68 15.15
C ARG A 121 4.70 -0.36 14.39
N ASN A 122 5.70 -0.94 15.05
CA ASN A 122 6.43 -2.08 14.49
C ASN A 122 5.44 -3.21 14.15
N MET A 123 5.71 -3.85 13.02
CA MET A 123 4.93 -4.96 12.47
C MET A 123 5.84 -6.05 11.89
N ASP A 124 7.08 -6.14 12.38
CA ASP A 124 8.07 -7.14 11.95
C ASP A 124 7.60 -8.57 12.22
N GLU A 125 6.64 -8.76 13.15
CA GLU A 125 5.99 -10.05 13.39
C GLU A 125 5.32 -10.65 12.13
N LEU A 126 5.04 -9.85 11.09
CA LEU A 126 4.59 -10.35 9.79
C LEU A 126 5.62 -11.30 9.13
N PHE A 127 6.92 -11.11 9.38
CA PHE A 127 7.95 -12.03 8.89
C PHE A 127 8.01 -13.33 9.71
N ASP A 128 7.55 -13.33 10.96
CA ASP A 128 7.42 -14.57 11.74
C ASP A 128 6.22 -15.39 11.26
N LEU A 129 5.08 -14.74 10.97
CA LEU A 129 3.91 -15.38 10.33
C LEU A 129 4.28 -16.03 8.98
N SER A 130 5.24 -15.45 8.26
CA SER A 130 5.72 -15.98 6.97
C SER A 130 6.36 -17.36 7.04
N ARG A 131 6.74 -17.82 8.23
CA ARG A 131 7.33 -19.15 8.41
C ARG A 131 6.30 -20.27 8.34
N SER A 132 5.05 -20.00 8.70
CA SER A 132 3.94 -20.97 8.61
C SER A 132 3.19 -20.91 7.28
N LEU A 133 3.31 -19.80 6.54
CA LEU A 133 2.66 -19.63 5.25
C LEU A 133 3.30 -20.54 4.19
N PRO A 134 2.52 -21.37 3.46
CA PRO A 134 3.01 -22.15 2.33
C PRO A 134 3.73 -21.25 1.31
N ARG A 135 4.79 -21.75 0.68
CA ARG A 135 5.63 -20.96 -0.23
C ARG A 135 4.81 -20.35 -1.38
N ASP A 136 3.82 -21.08 -1.88
CA ASP A 136 2.98 -20.66 -2.99
C ASP A 136 1.74 -19.88 -2.55
N ALA A 137 1.56 -19.62 -1.25
CA ALA A 137 0.47 -18.83 -0.70
C ALA A 137 0.88 -17.37 -0.41
N ILE A 138 -0.12 -16.50 -0.20
CA ILE A 138 0.07 -15.13 0.29
C ILE A 138 -0.72 -14.89 1.58
N ALA A 139 -0.34 -13.91 2.38
CA ALA A 139 -1.17 -13.42 3.49
C ALA A 139 -1.46 -11.94 3.29
N ALA A 140 -2.73 -11.53 3.41
CA ALA A 140 -3.19 -10.19 3.05
C ALA A 140 -4.37 -9.74 3.93
N ASN A 141 -4.97 -8.59 3.61
CA ASN A 141 -6.19 -8.13 4.27
C ASN A 141 -7.42 -8.40 3.40
N HIS A 142 -8.59 -8.56 4.01
CA HIS A 142 -9.84 -8.53 3.26
C HIS A 142 -10.08 -7.15 2.64
N ALA A 143 -10.69 -7.11 1.46
CA ALA A 143 -11.26 -5.86 0.96
C ALA A 143 -12.47 -5.45 1.82
N CYS A 144 -12.62 -4.15 2.08
CA CYS A 144 -13.86 -3.64 2.64
C CYS A 144 -14.90 -3.59 1.53
N VAL A 145 -15.91 -4.46 1.60
CA VAL A 145 -16.99 -4.54 0.61
C VAL A 145 -18.29 -3.89 1.10
N CYS A 146 -18.23 -2.97 2.08
CA CYS A 146 -19.45 -2.38 2.64
C CYS A 146 -20.18 -1.44 1.67
N ASN A 147 -19.46 -0.84 0.71
CA ASN A 147 -19.96 0.12 -0.27
C ASN A 147 -20.86 1.23 0.35
N LEU A 148 -20.42 1.84 1.44
CA LEU A 148 -21.24 2.80 2.21
C LEU A 148 -21.50 4.12 1.46
N ASP A 149 -20.65 4.46 0.50
CA ASP A 149 -20.82 5.63 -0.36
C ASP A 149 -21.68 5.33 -1.61
N LYS A 150 -22.14 4.08 -1.78
CA LYS A 150 -23.03 3.63 -2.86
C LYS A 150 -22.41 3.83 -4.25
N ASP A 151 -21.15 3.47 -4.38
CA ASP A 151 -20.44 3.45 -5.65
C ASP A 151 -21.18 2.56 -6.66
N SER A 152 -21.49 3.11 -7.84
CA SER A 152 -22.26 2.44 -8.89
C SER A 152 -21.52 1.29 -9.58
N TRP A 153 -20.19 1.28 -9.45
CA TRP A 153 -19.32 0.24 -10.01
C TRP A 153 -19.20 -0.98 -9.09
N ALA A 154 -19.60 -0.87 -7.82
CA ALA A 154 -19.48 -1.96 -6.87
C ALA A 154 -20.56 -3.05 -7.14
N PRO A 155 -20.20 -4.35 -7.09
CA PRO A 155 -21.16 -5.43 -7.22
C PRO A 155 -22.30 -5.36 -6.20
N ALA A 156 -23.50 -5.85 -6.55
CA ALA A 156 -24.65 -5.86 -5.66
C ALA A 156 -24.43 -6.65 -4.35
N SER A 157 -23.47 -7.58 -4.34
CA SER A 157 -23.07 -8.34 -3.15
C SER A 157 -22.24 -7.52 -2.16
N TRP A 158 -21.74 -6.35 -2.54
CA TRP A 158 -20.96 -5.47 -1.68
C TRP A 158 -21.89 -4.71 -0.74
N THR A 159 -22.14 -5.30 0.43
CA THR A 159 -22.97 -4.74 1.50
C THR A 159 -22.27 -4.85 2.86
N PRO A 160 -22.69 -4.07 3.87
CA PRO A 160 -22.17 -4.19 5.24
C PRO A 160 -22.27 -5.61 5.79
N GLU A 161 -23.36 -6.31 5.51
CA GLU A 161 -23.60 -7.68 5.99
C GLU A 161 -22.63 -8.67 5.35
N ASN A 162 -22.20 -8.44 4.10
CA ASN A 162 -21.29 -9.32 3.39
C ASN A 162 -19.81 -8.98 3.62
N CYS A 163 -19.51 -7.98 4.44
CA CYS A 163 -18.14 -7.59 4.72
C CYS A 163 -17.46 -8.55 5.70
N ALA A 164 -16.22 -8.92 5.42
CA ALA A 164 -15.41 -9.72 6.35
C ALA A 164 -15.14 -9.00 7.68
N TYR A 165 -15.34 -7.68 7.70
CA TYR A 165 -15.21 -6.85 8.90
C TYR A 165 -16.53 -6.68 9.68
N ALA A 166 -17.63 -7.30 9.22
CA ALA A 166 -18.93 -7.19 9.86
C ALA A 166 -18.92 -7.80 11.27
N GLY A 167 -19.29 -7.00 12.27
CA GLY A 167 -19.45 -7.47 13.65
C GLY A 167 -18.15 -7.72 14.43
N LEU A 168 -16.98 -7.45 13.84
CA LEU A 168 -15.71 -7.54 14.56
C LEU A 168 -15.67 -6.55 15.73
N ARG A 169 -14.90 -6.92 16.75
CA ARG A 169 -14.55 -6.13 17.93
C ARG A 169 -13.05 -5.90 18.01
N PRO A 170 -12.59 -4.92 18.81
CA PRO A 170 -11.16 -4.76 19.05
C PRO A 170 -10.61 -6.04 19.70
N GLY A 171 -9.54 -6.59 19.13
CA GLY A 171 -8.93 -7.83 19.62
C GLY A 171 -9.35 -9.10 18.88
N ASP A 172 -10.45 -9.09 18.12
CA ASP A 172 -10.89 -10.29 17.41
C ASP A 172 -9.82 -10.80 16.43
N ALA A 173 -9.80 -12.12 16.27
CA ALA A 173 -8.99 -12.79 15.26
C ALA A 173 -9.46 -12.39 13.85
N PRO A 174 -8.59 -12.43 12.84
CA PRO A 174 -8.99 -12.16 11.46
C PRO A 174 -10.09 -13.12 11.00
N THR A 175 -11.09 -12.59 10.28
CA THR A 175 -12.11 -13.42 9.63
C THR A 175 -11.42 -14.41 8.67
N PRO A 176 -11.71 -15.72 8.75
CA PRO A 176 -11.09 -16.70 7.86
C PRO A 176 -11.46 -16.47 6.39
N VAL A 177 -10.54 -16.83 5.50
CA VAL A 177 -10.77 -16.87 4.05
C VAL A 177 -11.35 -18.24 3.69
N PRO A 178 -12.55 -18.33 3.12
CA PRO A 178 -13.14 -19.62 2.75
C PRO A 178 -12.31 -20.30 1.65
N ALA A 179 -11.91 -21.55 1.87
CA ALA A 179 -11.32 -22.35 0.80
C ALA A 179 -12.40 -22.82 -0.19
N PRO A 180 -12.03 -23.18 -1.44
CA PRO A 180 -12.99 -23.73 -2.40
C PRO A 180 -13.78 -24.92 -1.82
N GLY A 181 -15.12 -24.83 -1.88
CA GLY A 181 -16.03 -25.84 -1.35
C GLY A 181 -16.29 -25.77 0.16
N GLN A 182 -15.70 -24.81 0.88
CA GLN A 182 -16.02 -24.57 2.29
C GLN A 182 -17.15 -23.55 2.47
N LEU A 183 -17.84 -23.64 3.61
CA LEU A 183 -18.88 -22.68 3.98
C LEU A 183 -18.27 -21.30 4.25
N GLY A 184 -18.81 -20.27 3.61
CA GLY A 184 -18.38 -18.89 3.80
C GLY A 184 -19.05 -17.97 2.77
N LYS A 185 -18.77 -16.66 2.86
CA LYS A 185 -19.26 -15.69 1.87
C LYS A 185 -18.20 -15.51 0.80
N ASP A 186 -18.62 -15.50 -0.47
CA ASP A 186 -17.70 -15.27 -1.59
C ASP A 186 -16.93 -13.96 -1.47
N THR A 187 -17.56 -12.92 -0.90
CA THR A 187 -16.93 -11.63 -0.63
C THR A 187 -15.74 -11.70 0.33
N HIS A 188 -15.63 -12.73 1.17
CA HIS A 188 -14.48 -12.95 2.04
C HIS A 188 -13.27 -13.53 1.28
N THR A 189 -13.41 -13.84 -0.01
CA THR A 189 -12.28 -14.24 -0.87
C THR A 189 -11.63 -13.05 -1.57
N VAL A 190 -12.23 -11.86 -1.46
CA VAL A 190 -11.70 -10.61 -2.03
C VAL A 190 -10.72 -9.99 -1.06
N LEU A 191 -9.47 -9.82 -1.50
CA LEU A 191 -8.41 -9.21 -0.71
C LEU A 191 -8.21 -7.73 -1.07
N ASN A 192 -7.58 -6.97 -0.18
CA ASN A 192 -7.02 -5.66 -0.48
C ASN A 192 -5.53 -5.82 -0.87
N GLY A 193 -5.17 -5.36 -2.07
CA GLY A 193 -3.83 -5.54 -2.65
C GLY A 193 -2.75 -4.61 -2.09
N GLY A 194 -3.06 -3.76 -1.10
CA GLY A 194 -2.12 -2.76 -0.60
C GLY A 194 -1.04 -3.31 0.33
N LEU A 195 -1.34 -4.41 1.04
CA LEU A 195 -0.34 -5.14 1.83
C LEU A 195 -0.54 -6.63 1.60
N PHE A 196 0.54 -7.30 1.22
CA PHE A 196 0.57 -8.76 1.20
C PHE A 196 1.98 -9.29 1.45
N LEU A 197 2.03 -10.38 2.22
CA LEU A 197 3.21 -11.19 2.47
C LEU A 197 3.28 -12.33 1.46
N PHE A 198 4.46 -12.58 0.89
CA PHE A 198 4.65 -13.59 -0.15
C PHE A 198 6.09 -14.11 -0.20
N SER A 199 6.28 -15.23 -0.92
CA SER A 199 7.58 -15.85 -1.15
C SER A 199 7.81 -15.98 -2.66
N PRO A 200 8.58 -15.09 -3.31
CA PRO A 200 8.79 -15.17 -4.75
C PRO A 200 9.65 -16.38 -5.14
N PHE A 201 9.35 -17.01 -6.28
CA PHE A 201 10.17 -18.04 -6.90
C PHE A 201 9.87 -18.21 -8.39
N ASP A 202 10.83 -18.76 -9.14
CA ASP A 202 10.80 -18.86 -10.60
C ASP A 202 9.50 -19.49 -11.13
N GLU A 203 9.12 -20.68 -10.65
CA GLU A 203 7.96 -21.39 -11.18
C GLU A 203 6.63 -20.64 -10.95
N GLN A 204 6.52 -19.92 -9.84
CA GLN A 204 5.36 -19.07 -9.54
C GLN A 204 5.33 -17.87 -10.47
N TRP A 205 6.46 -17.19 -10.66
CA TRP A 205 6.54 -16.04 -11.55
C TRP A 205 6.17 -16.41 -12.99
N GLU A 206 6.71 -17.51 -13.49
CA GLU A 206 6.36 -18.02 -14.83
C GLU A 206 4.88 -18.41 -14.94
N ALA A 207 4.27 -18.94 -13.88
CA ALA A 207 2.84 -19.22 -13.84
C ALA A 207 1.99 -17.93 -13.83
N MET A 208 2.44 -16.89 -13.13
CA MET A 208 1.78 -15.58 -13.12
C MET A 208 1.83 -14.92 -14.50
N LEU A 209 2.97 -14.99 -15.19
CA LEU A 209 3.11 -14.48 -16.56
C LEU A 209 2.17 -15.20 -17.54
N ARG A 210 2.07 -16.53 -17.46
CA ARG A 210 1.10 -17.30 -18.25
C ARG A 210 -0.35 -16.92 -17.93
N PHE A 211 -0.68 -16.67 -16.66
CA PHE A 211 -2.00 -16.19 -16.29
C PHE A 211 -2.31 -14.84 -16.97
N LEU A 212 -1.38 -13.88 -16.93
CA LEU A 212 -1.55 -12.59 -17.61
C LEU A 212 -1.69 -12.72 -19.14
N GLU A 213 -0.99 -13.68 -19.73
CA GLU A 213 -1.01 -13.95 -21.17
C GLU A 213 -2.32 -14.59 -21.64
N ASP A 214 -2.81 -15.59 -20.91
CA ASP A 214 -3.81 -16.55 -21.41
C ASP A 214 -5.18 -16.48 -20.71
N ASP A 215 -5.25 -16.11 -19.42
CA ASP A 215 -6.51 -16.15 -18.67
C ASP A 215 -7.41 -14.97 -19.05
N LYS A 216 -8.63 -15.27 -19.51
CA LYS A 216 -9.57 -14.27 -20.01
C LYS A 216 -10.16 -13.38 -18.93
N ARG A 217 -10.12 -13.79 -17.66
CA ARG A 217 -10.57 -12.96 -16.53
C ARG A 217 -9.74 -11.69 -16.40
N VAL A 218 -8.48 -11.71 -16.85
CA VAL A 218 -7.61 -10.52 -16.91
C VAL A 218 -8.31 -9.36 -17.61
N GLN A 219 -9.14 -9.63 -18.64
CA GLN A 219 -9.85 -8.60 -19.40
C GLN A 219 -11.00 -7.95 -18.61
N GLU A 220 -11.45 -8.58 -17.53
CA GLU A 220 -12.59 -8.15 -16.71
C GLU A 220 -12.14 -7.37 -15.46
N TYR A 221 -10.83 -7.33 -15.17
CA TYR A 221 -10.31 -6.73 -13.94
C TYR A 221 -10.49 -5.21 -13.91
N MET A 222 -11.13 -4.74 -12.85
CA MET A 222 -11.33 -3.32 -12.57
C MET A 222 -10.22 -2.76 -11.69
N PHE A 223 -9.66 -3.60 -10.81
CA PHE A 223 -8.54 -3.32 -9.92
C PHE A 223 -7.41 -4.31 -10.24
N PRO A 224 -6.61 -4.05 -11.29
CA PRO A 224 -5.78 -5.08 -11.93
C PRO A 224 -4.90 -5.92 -11.00
N ASP A 225 -4.17 -5.29 -10.09
CA ASP A 225 -3.29 -5.98 -9.15
C ASP A 225 -4.08 -6.76 -8.10
N GLN A 226 -5.12 -6.15 -7.54
CA GLN A 226 -5.93 -6.76 -6.49
C GLN A 226 -6.75 -7.94 -7.01
N ASP A 227 -7.42 -7.77 -8.15
CA ASP A 227 -8.24 -8.80 -8.78
C ASP A 227 -7.37 -9.98 -9.24
N PHE A 228 -6.19 -9.69 -9.82
CA PHE A 228 -5.21 -10.71 -10.16
C PHE A 228 -4.77 -11.50 -8.93
N LEU A 229 -4.37 -10.83 -7.84
CA LEU A 229 -3.92 -11.50 -6.63
C LEU A 229 -5.03 -12.38 -6.03
N ALA A 230 -6.26 -11.89 -5.99
CA ALA A 230 -7.42 -12.64 -5.49
C ALA A 230 -7.69 -13.90 -6.31
N ASP A 231 -7.58 -13.82 -7.64
CA ASP A 231 -7.83 -14.94 -8.53
C ASP A 231 -6.68 -15.94 -8.60
N PHE A 232 -5.44 -15.47 -8.75
CA PHE A 232 -4.27 -16.33 -8.86
C PHE A 232 -4.04 -17.11 -7.56
N PHE A 233 -4.21 -16.47 -6.40
CA PHE A 233 -4.07 -17.09 -5.08
C PHE A 233 -5.38 -17.58 -4.50
N ARG A 234 -6.43 -17.78 -5.30
CA ARG A 234 -7.72 -18.29 -4.83
C ARG A 234 -7.54 -19.62 -4.09
N GLY A 235 -8.00 -19.67 -2.83
CA GLY A 235 -7.83 -20.84 -1.95
C GLY A 235 -6.42 -21.02 -1.37
N ARG A 236 -5.50 -20.09 -1.65
CA ARG A 236 -4.09 -20.11 -1.23
C ARG A 236 -3.70 -18.76 -0.63
N TRP A 237 -4.61 -18.14 0.12
CA TRP A 237 -4.29 -16.96 0.91
C TRP A 237 -5.05 -16.93 2.24
N GLU A 238 -4.46 -16.25 3.23
CA GLU A 238 -5.03 -16.08 4.57
C GLU A 238 -5.03 -14.62 5.02
N SER A 239 -5.90 -14.28 5.97
CA SER A 239 -6.01 -12.90 6.46
C SER A 239 -5.04 -12.61 7.60
N VAL A 240 -4.26 -11.52 7.50
CA VAL A 240 -3.42 -11.02 8.60
C VAL A 240 -4.18 -10.10 9.58
N GLY A 241 -5.42 -9.72 9.24
CA GLY A 241 -6.26 -8.87 10.07
C GLY A 241 -6.12 -7.38 9.82
N TRP A 242 -7.16 -6.63 10.19
CA TRP A 242 -7.38 -5.23 9.76
C TRP A 242 -6.22 -4.26 10.11
N ARG A 243 -5.49 -4.51 11.20
CA ARG A 243 -4.50 -3.59 11.78
C ARG A 243 -3.31 -3.29 10.86
N TYR A 244 -2.96 -4.23 9.98
CA TYR A 244 -1.78 -4.13 9.10
C TYR A 244 -2.07 -3.41 7.77
N ASN A 245 -3.32 -3.31 7.37
CA ASN A 245 -3.75 -2.56 6.20
C ASN A 245 -5.08 -1.87 6.54
N ALA A 246 -5.00 -0.99 7.54
CA ALA A 246 -6.15 -0.29 8.08
C ALA A 246 -6.52 0.82 7.09
N LEU A 247 -7.69 0.74 6.46
CA LEU A 247 -8.12 1.79 5.53
C LEU A 247 -8.48 3.03 6.35
N LYS A 248 -8.05 4.23 5.91
CA LYS A 248 -8.38 5.48 6.64
C LYS A 248 -9.87 5.66 6.91
N THR A 249 -10.72 5.15 6.04
CA THR A 249 -12.18 5.22 6.14
C THR A 249 -12.76 4.28 7.20
N MET A 250 -12.06 3.19 7.56
CA MET A 250 -12.49 2.28 8.63
C MET A 250 -12.63 2.99 9.98
N ARG A 251 -11.91 4.10 10.20
CA ARG A 251 -12.04 4.91 11.41
C ARG A 251 -13.46 5.38 11.68
N TYR A 252 -14.24 5.67 10.63
CA TYR A 252 -15.65 6.10 10.77
C TYR A 252 -16.66 5.09 10.19
N TRP A 253 -16.27 4.24 9.25
CA TRP A 253 -17.13 3.16 8.73
C TRP A 253 -17.18 1.92 9.62
N HIS A 254 -16.13 1.69 10.39
CA HIS A 254 -15.93 0.50 11.21
C HIS A 254 -15.51 0.85 12.64
N ALA A 255 -16.13 1.89 13.20
CA ALA A 255 -15.85 2.38 14.55
C ALA A 255 -16.04 1.33 15.66
N GLY A 256 -16.76 0.23 15.38
CA GLY A 256 -16.99 -0.86 16.33
C GLY A 256 -15.75 -1.68 16.68
N PHE A 257 -14.76 -1.80 15.79
CA PHE A 257 -13.47 -2.48 16.08
C PHE A 257 -12.25 -1.56 15.96
N TRP A 258 -12.44 -0.34 15.47
CA TRP A 258 -11.36 0.59 15.25
C TRP A 258 -10.82 1.13 16.58
N GLU A 259 -9.52 0.98 16.79
CA GLU A 259 -8.79 1.64 17.86
C GLU A 259 -7.54 2.32 17.29
N ASP A 260 -7.43 3.64 17.46
CA ASP A 260 -6.30 4.43 16.93
C ASP A 260 -4.94 3.86 17.39
N GLY A 261 -4.86 3.29 18.61
CA GLY A 261 -3.63 2.68 19.15
C GLY A 261 -3.27 1.31 18.57
N GLU A 262 -4.22 0.64 17.92
CA GLU A 262 -4.05 -0.71 17.36
C GLU A 262 -3.67 -0.71 15.88
N VAL A 263 -3.77 0.43 15.21
CA VAL A 263 -3.33 0.61 13.83
C VAL A 263 -1.81 0.40 13.75
N ARG A 264 -1.38 -0.65 13.05
CA ARG A 264 0.03 -0.90 12.74
C ARG A 264 0.46 -0.14 11.50
N ASN A 265 -0.38 -0.16 10.48
CA ASN A 265 -0.12 0.48 9.22
C ASN A 265 -1.43 0.97 8.58
N LEU A 266 -1.45 2.27 8.27
CA LEU A 266 -2.63 2.99 7.78
C LEU A 266 -2.53 3.19 6.27
N HIS A 267 -3.57 2.84 5.53
CA HIS A 267 -3.65 2.95 4.08
C HIS A 267 -4.52 4.15 3.66
N TYR A 268 -3.91 5.13 3.00
CA TYR A 268 -4.59 6.33 2.50
C TYR A 268 -5.21 6.09 1.11
N ILE A 269 -6.28 5.29 1.08
CA ILE A 269 -7.06 5.06 -0.14
C ILE A 269 -7.75 6.34 -0.64
N VAL A 270 -8.16 6.32 -1.92
CA VAL A 270 -8.87 7.42 -2.62
C VAL A 270 -8.01 8.66 -2.85
N ASP A 271 -7.81 9.49 -1.81
CA ASP A 271 -7.02 10.72 -1.86
C ASP A 271 -5.85 10.67 -0.89
N LYS A 272 -4.76 11.35 -1.26
CA LYS A 272 -3.46 11.23 -0.58
C LYS A 272 -3.22 12.42 0.36
N PRO A 273 -2.68 12.18 1.57
CA PRO A 273 -2.51 13.25 2.56
C PRO A 273 -1.59 14.37 2.07
N TRP A 274 -0.57 14.07 1.25
CA TRP A 274 0.31 15.09 0.68
C TRP A 274 -0.35 15.98 -0.37
N SER A 275 -1.50 15.59 -0.93
CA SER A 275 -2.19 16.39 -1.96
C SER A 275 -2.90 17.62 -1.40
N LYS A 276 -3.21 17.65 -0.10
CA LYS A 276 -3.91 18.78 0.55
C LYS A 276 -3.59 18.83 2.05
N ARG A 277 -3.38 20.04 2.60
CA ARG A 277 -3.26 20.25 4.06
C ARG A 277 -4.61 20.00 4.75
N VAL A 278 -4.56 19.62 6.02
CA VAL A 278 -5.74 19.56 6.89
C VAL A 278 -6.20 21.00 7.15
N GLY A 279 -7.49 21.28 6.94
CA GLY A 279 -8.07 22.59 7.21
C GLY A 279 -7.97 22.97 8.69
N SER A 280 -8.05 24.26 8.99
CA SER A 280 -8.06 24.75 10.38
C SER A 280 -9.30 24.29 11.18
N ASP A 281 -10.35 23.88 10.46
CA ASP A 281 -11.55 23.21 10.95
C ASP A 281 -11.35 21.70 11.21
N GLY A 282 -10.17 21.15 10.91
CA GLY A 282 -9.87 19.73 11.01
C GLY A 282 -10.40 18.90 9.83
N VAL A 283 -10.94 19.53 8.78
CA VAL A 283 -11.49 18.83 7.62
C VAL A 283 -10.37 18.42 6.66
N ALA A 284 -10.33 17.13 6.33
CA ALA A 284 -9.42 16.58 5.32
C ALA A 284 -10.01 15.31 4.71
N GLY A 285 -9.43 14.87 3.59
CA GLY A 285 -9.89 13.68 2.89
C GLY A 285 -11.00 13.94 1.88
N TYR A 286 -11.32 12.92 1.09
CA TYR A 286 -12.35 12.93 0.06
C TYR A 286 -13.71 13.44 0.55
N LEU A 287 -14.18 12.95 1.70
CA LEU A 287 -15.46 13.38 2.31
C LEU A 287 -15.30 14.36 3.46
N GLY A 288 -14.09 14.90 3.68
CA GLY A 288 -13.82 15.79 4.80
C GLY A 288 -13.79 15.11 6.18
N ARG A 289 -13.73 13.78 6.24
CA ARG A 289 -13.82 12.98 7.48
C ARG A 289 -12.48 12.38 7.92
N ASP A 290 -11.44 12.55 7.13
CA ASP A 290 -10.12 11.95 7.34
C ASP A 290 -9.15 12.90 8.07
N GLY A 291 -9.67 13.95 8.72
CA GLY A 291 -8.88 14.96 9.44
C GLY A 291 -7.83 14.37 10.37
N VAL A 292 -8.26 13.47 11.25
CA VAL A 292 -7.39 12.83 12.25
C VAL A 292 -6.29 12.01 11.59
N THR A 293 -6.65 11.16 10.63
CA THR A 293 -5.68 10.28 9.96
C THR A 293 -4.72 11.08 9.09
N HIS A 294 -5.19 12.12 8.40
CA HIS A 294 -4.33 13.03 7.63
C HIS A 294 -3.39 13.84 8.54
N CYS A 295 -3.82 14.23 9.75
CA CYS A 295 -2.93 14.84 10.74
C CYS A 295 -1.77 13.91 11.10
N TRP A 296 -2.00 12.61 11.27
CA TRP A 296 -0.91 11.66 11.54
C TRP A 296 0.17 11.70 10.44
N TRP A 297 -0.23 11.74 9.17
CA TRP A 297 0.73 11.85 8.07
C TRP A 297 1.51 13.17 8.12
N TRP A 298 0.83 14.31 8.34
CA TRP A 298 1.48 15.62 8.40
C TRP A 298 2.40 15.77 9.59
N GLU A 299 2.07 15.18 10.74
CA GLU A 299 2.93 15.14 11.92
C GLU A 299 4.21 14.35 11.63
N GLU A 300 4.12 13.19 11.00
CA GLU A 300 5.30 12.41 10.60
C GLU A 300 6.13 13.14 9.53
N PHE A 301 5.48 13.77 8.56
CA PHE A 301 6.16 14.59 7.55
C PHE A 301 6.94 15.73 8.20
N ASN A 302 6.35 16.43 9.18
CA ASN A 302 7.03 17.53 9.87
C ASN A 302 8.23 17.05 10.70
N ARG A 303 8.14 15.87 11.32
CA ARG A 303 9.28 15.26 12.04
C ARG A 303 10.41 14.90 11.09
N TRP A 304 10.10 14.14 10.03
CA TRP A 304 11.05 13.82 8.96
C TRP A 304 11.71 15.08 8.40
N LYS A 305 10.91 16.11 8.10
CA LYS A 305 11.39 17.39 7.58
C LYS A 305 12.39 18.05 8.54
N GLY A 306 12.05 18.12 9.83
CA GLY A 306 12.93 18.71 10.85
C GLY A 306 14.27 17.97 10.96
N GLU A 307 14.25 16.64 10.98
CA GLU A 307 15.48 15.84 11.02
C GLU A 307 16.35 16.06 9.77
N ARG A 308 15.75 16.13 8.58
CA ARG A 308 16.48 16.40 7.34
C ARG A 308 17.02 17.83 7.27
N GLU A 309 16.32 18.80 7.86
CA GLU A 309 16.81 20.18 8.03
C GLU A 309 18.05 20.21 8.94
N GLU A 310 18.02 19.54 10.09
CA GLU A 310 19.16 19.43 11.01
C GLU A 310 20.38 18.74 10.38
N MET A 311 20.14 17.75 9.50
CA MET A 311 21.18 17.06 8.74
C MET A 311 21.69 17.85 7.51
N GLY A 312 21.14 19.04 7.22
CA GLY A 312 21.53 19.86 6.07
C GLY A 312 21.13 19.26 4.71
N LYS A 313 20.10 18.42 4.66
CA LYS A 313 19.65 17.71 3.45
C LYS A 313 18.73 18.57 2.59
N GLY A 314 19.26 19.69 2.09
CA GLY A 314 18.48 20.71 1.36
C GLY A 314 17.81 20.22 0.08
N GLU A 315 18.47 19.36 -0.70
CA GLU A 315 17.96 18.94 -2.02
C GLU A 315 16.69 18.06 -1.92
N ILE A 316 16.71 17.04 -1.04
CA ILE A 316 15.53 16.20 -0.76
C ILE A 316 14.37 17.01 -0.19
N LEU A 317 14.66 18.03 0.64
CA LEU A 317 13.64 18.94 1.18
C LEU A 317 13.01 19.81 0.09
N GLU A 318 13.80 20.31 -0.86
CA GLU A 318 13.30 21.07 -2.00
C GLU A 318 12.45 20.20 -2.92
N MET A 319 12.94 19.00 -3.24
CA MET A 319 12.18 18.01 -4.02
C MET A 319 10.83 17.70 -3.36
N MET A 320 10.82 17.38 -2.07
CA MET A 320 9.59 17.06 -1.35
C MET A 320 8.63 18.26 -1.28
N ARG A 321 9.14 19.50 -1.19
CA ARG A 321 8.31 20.72 -1.23
C ARG A 321 7.51 20.85 -2.52
N ASN A 322 8.02 20.34 -3.64
CA ASN A 322 7.34 20.40 -4.94
C ASN A 322 6.26 19.32 -5.08
N GLU A 323 6.40 18.20 -4.37
CA GLU A 323 5.48 17.06 -4.44
C GLU A 323 4.38 17.08 -3.37
N VAL A 324 4.48 17.98 -2.39
CA VAL A 324 3.49 18.12 -1.32
C VAL A 324 2.74 19.45 -1.38
N ALA A 325 1.54 19.49 -0.84
CA ALA A 325 0.74 20.72 -0.79
C ALA A 325 1.50 21.87 -0.10
N LYS A 326 1.14 23.11 -0.42
CA LYS A 326 1.72 24.28 0.25
C LYS A 326 1.13 24.45 1.66
N PRO A 327 1.86 25.06 2.61
CA PRO A 327 1.29 25.46 3.90
C PRO A 327 0.05 26.35 3.70
N LEU A 328 -0.90 26.28 4.63
CA LEU A 328 -2.04 27.20 4.64
C LEU A 328 -1.56 28.63 4.91
N GLU A 329 -2.16 29.61 4.23
CA GLU A 329 -1.87 31.02 4.49
C GLU A 329 -2.43 31.44 5.86
N VAL A 330 -1.76 32.39 6.52
CA VAL A 330 -2.10 32.85 7.90
C VAL A 330 -3.55 33.36 8.02
N ARG A 331 -4.22 33.71 6.91
CA ARG A 331 -5.62 34.14 6.90
C ARG A 331 -6.61 33.03 7.28
N ASP A 332 -6.27 31.76 7.10
CA ASP A 332 -7.14 30.61 7.41
C ASP A 332 -7.12 30.20 8.90
N VAL A 333 -6.24 30.79 9.71
CA VAL A 333 -6.07 30.49 11.15
C VAL A 333 -6.85 31.47 12.04
N GLY A 334 -7.38 32.57 11.47
CA GLY A 334 -7.90 33.72 12.20
C GLY A 334 -9.30 33.59 12.81
N ALA A 335 -10.05 32.52 12.59
CA ALA A 335 -11.44 32.42 13.04
C ALA A 335 -11.63 31.97 14.51
N ARG A 336 -10.54 31.77 15.28
CA ARG A 336 -10.62 31.16 16.63
C ARG A 336 -10.13 32.01 17.80
N ALA A 337 -9.88 33.31 17.60
CA ALA A 337 -9.54 34.21 18.71
C ALA A 337 -10.75 34.97 19.30
N ALA A 338 -11.98 34.68 18.87
CA ALA A 338 -13.17 35.24 19.48
C ALA A 338 -14.34 34.24 19.38
N LEU A 339 -14.50 33.40 20.41
CA LEU A 339 -15.77 32.98 21.03
C LEU A 339 -15.49 32.00 22.17
#